data_AF-A0A9E6JTE5-F1
#
_entry.id   AF-A0A9E6JTE5-F1
#
_cell.length_a   1.000
_cell.length_b   1.000
_cell.length_c   1.000
_cell.angle_alpha   90.00
_cell.angle_beta   90.00
_cell.angle_gamma   90.00
#
_symmetry.space_group_name_H-M   'P 1'
#
loop_
_entity.id
_entity.type
_entity.pdbx_description
1 polymer ?
#
loop_
_entity_poly.entity_id
_entity_poly.type
_entity_poly.pdbx_seq_one_letter_code
_entity_poly.pdbx_strand_id
1 'polypeptide(L)'
;MSKAQKRRDFLIGTLIGDALALPVNKRPHHIIRTYFKGIKGYSQKYHAAEKPVTFRLGQNSVDPRPILARLPIDFNDTLRDWLKKFVSLSSSSVVTLEKFYSLLYDGHLSNSPTEVLNHLFKESSARKHVQASLQMFPPDMIMHFDEAMNEHDAVLFAMAMVIRNPSDFETTVLSTINMGGLTTITGAITGGALALINGMENIPRHLITSLEYTDEIIGILNASR
;
A
#
# COMPACT_ATOMS: atom_id res chain seq x y z
N MET A 1 3.08 10.60 17.76
CA MET A 1 1.91 9.70 17.67
C MET A 1 2.07 8.55 18.68
N SER A 2 1.00 8.11 19.33
CA SER A 2 1.06 6.93 20.23
C SER A 2 1.20 5.62 19.44
N LYS A 3 1.61 4.52 20.11
CA LYS A 3 1.73 3.20 19.46
C LYS A 3 0.39 2.73 18.88
N ALA A 4 -0.68 2.87 19.64
CA ALA A 4 -2.04 2.52 19.21
C ALA A 4 -2.52 3.35 18.01
N GLN A 5 -2.17 4.65 17.98
CA GLN A 5 -2.45 5.53 16.86
C GLN A 5 -1.74 5.03 15.59
N LYS A 6 -0.42 4.79 15.65
CA LYS A 6 0.37 4.31 14.51
C LYS A 6 -0.16 2.99 13.94
N ARG A 7 -0.55 2.05 14.81
CA ARG A 7 -1.19 0.80 14.42
C ARG A 7 -2.48 1.04 13.63
N ARG A 8 -3.36 1.90 14.14
CA ARG A 8 -4.62 2.23 13.45
C ARG A 8 -4.37 2.89 12.10
N ASP A 9 -3.44 3.83 12.06
CA ASP A 9 -3.15 4.60 10.85
C ASP A 9 -2.55 3.70 9.76
N PHE A 10 -1.64 2.81 10.12
CA PHE A 10 -1.16 1.75 9.24
C PHE A 10 -2.31 0.91 8.65
N LEU A 11 -3.19 0.37 9.51
CA LEU A 11 -4.28 -0.50 9.06
C LEU A 11 -5.25 0.21 8.11
N ILE A 12 -5.69 1.43 8.44
CA ILE A 12 -6.62 2.18 7.58
C ILE A 12 -5.98 2.61 6.27
N GLY A 13 -4.70 3.02 6.30
CA GLY A 13 -3.95 3.36 5.09
C GLY A 13 -3.82 2.16 4.15
N THR A 14 -3.55 0.97 4.71
CA THR A 14 -3.50 -0.27 3.92
C THR A 14 -4.84 -0.60 3.27
N LEU A 15 -5.95 -0.46 4.00
CA LEU A 15 -7.30 -0.70 3.47
C LEU A 15 -7.64 0.26 2.35
N ILE A 16 -7.33 1.54 2.50
CA ILE A 16 -7.63 2.55 1.48
C ILE A 16 -6.84 2.30 0.21
N GLY A 17 -5.54 2.00 0.34
CA GLY A 17 -4.68 1.68 -0.79
C GLY A 17 -5.12 0.44 -1.55
N ASP A 18 -5.50 -0.64 -0.84
CA ASP A 18 -6.06 -1.86 -1.44
C ASP A 18 -7.38 -1.58 -2.19
N ALA A 19 -8.32 -0.88 -1.56
CA ALA A 19 -9.62 -0.59 -2.14
C ALA A 19 -9.53 0.30 -3.39
N LEU A 20 -8.61 1.29 -3.39
CA LEU A 20 -8.38 2.16 -4.55
C LEU A 20 -7.83 1.37 -5.73
N ALA A 21 -6.97 0.41 -5.44
CA ALA A 21 -6.26 -0.39 -6.42
C ALA A 21 -7.09 -1.50 -7.04
N LEU A 22 -8.10 -2.02 -6.32
CA LEU A 22 -8.87 -3.20 -6.69
C LEU A 22 -9.39 -3.20 -8.15
N PRO A 23 -9.95 -2.10 -8.69
CA PRO A 23 -10.48 -2.09 -10.06
C PRO A 23 -9.43 -2.34 -11.15
N VAL A 24 -8.16 -2.07 -10.87
CA VAL A 24 -7.04 -2.13 -11.84
C VAL A 24 -6.02 -3.21 -11.50
N ASN A 25 -6.33 -4.07 -10.53
CA ASN A 25 -5.42 -5.13 -10.12
C ASN A 25 -5.12 -6.11 -11.26
N LYS A 26 -3.85 -6.49 -11.39
CA LYS A 26 -3.32 -7.38 -12.44
C LYS A 26 -3.49 -6.80 -13.85
N ARG A 27 -3.57 -5.47 -13.98
CA ARG A 27 -3.60 -4.78 -15.27
C ARG A 27 -2.28 -4.02 -15.46
N PRO A 28 -1.66 -4.07 -16.64
CA PRO A 28 -0.46 -3.28 -16.93
C PRO A 28 -0.82 -1.79 -17.11
N HIS A 29 0.18 -0.92 -16.97
CA HIS A 29 0.02 0.54 -17.02
C HIS A 29 -0.79 1.04 -18.23
N HIS A 30 -0.45 0.52 -19.43
CA HIS A 30 -1.07 0.96 -20.68
C HIS A 30 -2.57 0.64 -20.74
N ILE A 31 -3.01 -0.47 -20.14
CA ILE A 31 -4.43 -0.85 -20.04
C ILE A 31 -5.17 0.12 -19.11
N ILE A 32 -4.57 0.45 -17.95
CA ILE A 32 -5.15 1.42 -17.01
C ILE A 32 -5.33 2.78 -17.70
N ARG A 33 -4.29 3.23 -18.41
CA ARG A 33 -4.32 4.51 -19.12
C ARG A 33 -5.37 4.58 -20.21
N THR A 34 -5.52 3.50 -20.97
CA THR A 34 -6.43 3.41 -22.11
C THR A 34 -7.89 3.30 -21.68
N TYR A 35 -8.20 2.38 -20.76
CA TYR A 35 -9.59 2.02 -20.45
C TYR A 35 -10.14 2.70 -19.20
N PHE A 36 -9.30 2.94 -18.19
CA PHE A 36 -9.73 3.54 -16.92
C PHE A 36 -9.48 5.04 -16.88
N LYS A 37 -8.65 5.57 -17.79
CA LYS A 37 -8.20 6.97 -17.81
C LYS A 37 -7.54 7.39 -16.49
N GLY A 38 -7.02 6.42 -15.76
CA GLY A 38 -6.43 6.58 -14.42
C GLY A 38 -7.46 6.60 -13.29
N ILE A 39 -7.12 5.94 -12.20
CA ILE A 39 -7.83 5.96 -10.94
C ILE A 39 -7.61 7.30 -10.25
N LYS A 40 -8.70 7.89 -9.75
CA LYS A 40 -8.73 9.19 -9.04
C LYS A 40 -9.40 9.12 -7.67
N GLY A 41 -9.86 7.93 -7.27
CA GLY A 41 -10.74 7.72 -6.12
C GLY A 41 -11.60 6.48 -6.33
N TYR A 42 -12.54 6.23 -5.42
CA TYR A 42 -13.51 5.15 -5.62
C TYR A 42 -14.55 5.52 -6.68
N SER A 43 -14.85 4.59 -7.59
CA SER A 43 -15.88 4.79 -8.60
C SER A 43 -16.46 3.48 -9.10
N GLN A 44 -17.78 3.47 -9.25
CA GLN A 44 -18.51 2.42 -9.97
C GLN A 44 -18.40 2.57 -11.49
N LYS A 45 -17.78 3.64 -12.01
CA LYS A 45 -17.66 3.85 -13.46
C LYS A 45 -16.45 3.16 -14.07
N TYR A 46 -15.53 2.64 -13.26
CA TYR A 46 -14.37 1.88 -13.73
C TYR A 46 -14.73 0.49 -14.29
N HIS A 47 -16.01 0.11 -14.32
CA HIS A 47 -16.53 -1.17 -14.85
C HIS A 47 -16.48 -1.32 -16.38
N ALA A 48 -15.39 -0.91 -17.05
CA ALA A 48 -15.26 -1.01 -18.50
C ALA A 48 -14.20 -2.04 -18.92
N ALA A 49 -14.50 -3.34 -18.80
CA ALA A 49 -13.93 -4.38 -19.67
C ALA A 49 -14.68 -5.74 -19.53
N GLU A 50 -15.30 -6.16 -20.64
CA GLU A 50 -15.78 -7.48 -21.13
C GLU A 50 -16.48 -8.51 -20.22
N LYS A 51 -16.28 -8.53 -18.90
CA LYS A 51 -17.07 -9.35 -17.96
C LYS A 51 -17.34 -8.53 -16.69
N PRO A 52 -18.61 -8.20 -16.37
CA PRO A 52 -18.91 -7.38 -15.21
C PRO A 52 -18.64 -8.18 -13.92
N VAL A 53 -17.49 -7.94 -13.29
CA VAL A 53 -17.35 -8.11 -11.84
C VAL A 53 -17.66 -6.76 -11.25
N THR A 54 -18.88 -6.60 -10.73
CA THR A 54 -19.34 -5.34 -10.15
C THR A 54 -18.73 -5.19 -8.76
N PHE A 55 -17.62 -4.48 -8.65
CA PHE A 55 -17.08 -4.08 -7.36
C PHE A 55 -17.99 -3.05 -6.70
N ARG A 56 -18.21 -3.19 -5.39
CA ARG A 56 -18.88 -2.15 -4.61
C ARG A 56 -17.94 -0.96 -4.42
N LEU A 57 -18.51 0.22 -4.20
CA LEU A 57 -17.73 1.43 -3.96
C LEU A 57 -16.89 1.25 -2.69
N GLY A 58 -15.58 1.52 -2.77
CA GLY A 58 -14.68 1.38 -1.62
C GLY A 58 -14.42 -0.06 -1.18
N GLN A 59 -14.77 -1.05 -2.00
CA GLN A 59 -14.58 -2.47 -1.67
C GLN A 59 -13.09 -2.83 -1.55
N ASN A 60 -12.74 -3.54 -0.49
CA ASN A 60 -11.44 -4.20 -0.34
C ASN A 60 -11.38 -5.55 -1.09
N SER A 61 -10.17 -5.98 -1.44
CA SER A 61 -9.91 -7.25 -2.11
C SER A 61 -10.38 -8.47 -1.29
N VAL A 62 -10.37 -8.35 0.02
CA VAL A 62 -10.90 -9.31 1.00
C VAL A 62 -11.68 -8.53 2.07
N ASP A 63 -12.75 -9.11 2.63
CA ASP A 63 -13.46 -8.49 3.76
C ASP A 63 -12.51 -8.37 4.97
N PRO A 64 -12.16 -7.14 5.40
CA PRO A 64 -11.15 -6.95 6.43
C PRO A 64 -11.67 -7.22 7.84
N ARG A 65 -12.99 -7.13 8.07
CA ARG A 65 -13.58 -7.10 9.41
C ARG A 65 -13.26 -8.35 10.24
N PRO A 66 -13.36 -9.59 9.71
CA PRO A 66 -13.02 -10.79 10.47
C PRO A 66 -11.53 -10.90 10.82
N ILE A 67 -10.66 -10.30 9.99
CA ILE A 67 -9.21 -10.29 10.20
C ILE A 67 -8.90 -9.26 11.29
N LEU A 68 -9.38 -8.01 11.13
CA LEU A 68 -9.19 -6.92 12.07
C LEU A 68 -9.60 -7.30 13.50
N ALA A 69 -10.75 -7.96 13.65
CA ALA A 69 -11.28 -8.38 14.95
C ALA A 69 -10.40 -9.40 15.70
N ARG A 70 -9.44 -10.03 15.01
CA ARG A 70 -8.55 -11.06 15.57
C ARG A 70 -7.08 -10.63 15.58
N LEU A 71 -6.77 -9.40 15.16
CA LEU A 71 -5.40 -8.92 15.16
C LEU A 71 -4.91 -8.71 16.60
N PRO A 72 -3.63 -9.01 16.87
CA PRO A 72 -3.00 -8.69 18.14
C PRO A 72 -2.95 -7.17 18.38
N ILE A 73 -2.66 -6.77 19.61
CA ILE A 73 -2.52 -5.35 20.00
C ILE A 73 -1.12 -4.83 19.67
N ASP A 74 -0.09 -5.68 19.82
CA ASP A 74 1.29 -5.31 19.47
C ASP A 74 1.42 -5.00 17.99
N PHE A 75 2.20 -3.96 17.65
CA PHE A 75 2.33 -3.50 16.27
C PHE A 75 3.06 -4.50 15.38
N ASN A 76 4.14 -5.14 15.86
CA ASN A 76 4.93 -6.06 15.05
C ASN A 76 4.15 -7.34 14.76
N ASP A 77 3.46 -7.88 15.77
CA ASP A 77 2.59 -9.03 15.57
C ASP A 77 1.40 -8.66 14.66
N THR A 78 0.84 -7.45 14.81
CA THR A 78 -0.24 -6.95 13.93
C THR A 78 0.24 -6.88 12.50
N LEU A 79 1.40 -6.28 12.28
CA LEU A 79 2.00 -6.10 10.96
C LEU A 79 2.18 -7.46 10.28
N ARG A 80 2.80 -8.41 10.96
CA ARG A 80 3.03 -9.76 10.42
C ARG A 80 1.72 -10.46 10.05
N ASP A 81 0.76 -10.49 10.96
CA ASP A 81 -0.52 -11.16 10.74
C ASP A 81 -1.33 -10.47 9.64
N TRP A 82 -1.32 -9.14 9.60
CA TRP A 82 -2.02 -8.36 8.60
C TRP A 82 -1.45 -8.56 7.20
N LEU A 83 -0.12 -8.49 7.04
CA LEU A 83 0.55 -8.72 5.77
C LEU A 83 0.32 -10.15 5.24
N LYS A 84 0.25 -11.15 6.14
CA LYS A 84 -0.03 -12.55 5.76
C LYS A 84 -1.50 -12.82 5.45
N LYS A 85 -2.43 -12.28 6.25
CA LYS A 85 -3.85 -12.67 6.22
C LYS A 85 -4.68 -11.77 5.31
N PHE A 86 -4.40 -10.47 5.30
CA PHE A 86 -5.14 -9.50 4.48
C PHE A 86 -4.43 -9.31 3.14
N VAL A 87 -3.16 -8.88 3.15
CA VAL A 87 -2.40 -8.63 1.92
C VAL A 87 -2.00 -9.94 1.21
N SER A 88 -2.02 -11.07 1.93
CA SER A 88 -1.75 -12.42 1.41
C SER A 88 -0.33 -12.62 0.86
N LEU A 89 0.67 -12.02 1.52
CA LEU A 89 2.07 -12.08 1.09
C LEU A 89 2.80 -13.35 1.52
N SER A 90 3.80 -13.74 0.73
CA SER A 90 4.76 -14.80 1.11
C SER A 90 5.57 -14.42 2.36
N SER A 91 6.07 -15.44 3.08
CA SER A 91 6.90 -15.23 4.27
C SER A 91 8.15 -14.38 4.01
N SER A 92 8.78 -14.51 2.84
CA SER A 92 9.95 -13.71 2.46
C SER A 92 9.61 -12.22 2.32
N SER A 93 8.48 -11.91 1.66
CA SER A 93 8.01 -10.53 1.50
C SER A 93 7.61 -9.91 2.83
N VAL A 94 6.97 -10.69 3.71
CA VAL A 94 6.62 -10.26 5.06
C VAL A 94 7.87 -9.87 5.86
N VAL A 95 8.93 -10.68 5.83
CA VAL A 95 10.20 -10.36 6.52
C VAL A 95 10.85 -9.07 5.99
N THR A 96 10.79 -8.85 4.67
CA THR A 96 11.30 -7.61 4.05
C THR A 96 10.48 -6.41 4.51
N LEU A 97 9.15 -6.50 4.49
CA LEU A 97 8.27 -5.43 4.91
C LEU A 97 8.30 -5.18 6.42
N GLU A 98 8.49 -6.20 7.26
CA GLU A 98 8.69 -6.03 8.70
C GLU A 98 9.85 -5.08 8.99
N LYS A 99 10.99 -5.25 8.30
CA LYS A 99 12.13 -4.34 8.41
C LYS A 99 11.78 -2.94 7.92
N PHE A 100 11.10 -2.84 6.78
CA PHE A 100 10.70 -1.55 6.21
C PHE A 100 9.79 -0.77 7.15
N TYR A 101 8.67 -1.37 7.56
CA TYR A 101 7.73 -0.74 8.47
C TYR A 101 8.31 -0.47 9.86
N SER A 102 9.27 -1.26 10.35
CA SER A 102 9.99 -0.95 11.60
C SER A 102 10.77 0.36 11.46
N LEU A 103 11.50 0.56 10.34
CA LEU A 103 12.19 1.81 10.07
C LEU A 103 11.23 3.01 9.98
N LEU A 104 10.06 2.82 9.36
CA LEU A 104 9.01 3.85 9.30
C LEU A 104 8.48 4.17 10.70
N TYR A 105 8.20 3.12 11.46
CA TYR A 105 7.64 3.21 12.80
C TYR A 105 8.58 3.97 13.73
N ASP A 106 9.89 3.78 13.60
CA ASP A 106 10.92 4.46 14.40
C ASP A 106 11.26 5.87 13.89
N GLY A 107 10.66 6.32 12.78
CA GLY A 107 10.85 7.67 12.22
C GLY A 107 12.13 7.86 11.41
N HIS A 108 12.77 6.77 11.00
CA HIS A 108 14.03 6.78 10.26
C HIS A 108 13.90 7.21 8.79
N LEU A 109 12.70 7.56 8.32
CA LEU A 109 12.54 8.12 6.96
C LEU A 109 12.84 9.63 6.90
N SER A 110 13.24 10.22 8.02
CA SER A 110 13.92 11.53 8.08
C SER A 110 15.35 11.49 7.54
N ASN A 111 15.87 10.29 7.27
CA ASN A 111 17.21 10.03 6.77
C ASN A 111 17.27 10.08 5.23
N SER A 112 18.47 10.19 4.67
CA SER A 112 18.67 10.12 3.20
C SER A 112 18.11 8.79 2.65
N PRO A 113 17.51 8.75 1.43
CA PRO A 113 17.08 7.50 0.80
C PRO A 113 18.15 6.41 0.80
N THR A 114 19.42 6.77 0.68
CA THR A 114 20.55 5.84 0.74
C THR A 114 20.67 5.16 2.11
N GLU A 115 20.45 5.87 3.20
CA GLU A 115 20.52 5.33 4.56
C GLU A 115 19.37 4.35 4.82
N VAL A 116 18.15 4.71 4.40
CA VAL A 116 16.99 3.81 4.46
C VAL A 116 17.27 2.51 3.70
N LEU A 117 17.81 2.61 2.49
CA LEU A 117 18.16 1.44 1.67
C LEU A 117 19.28 0.59 2.29
N ASN A 118 20.25 1.19 2.98
CA ASN A 118 21.31 0.47 3.69
C ASN A 118 20.77 -0.35 4.87
N HIS A 119 19.75 0.14 5.57
CA HIS A 119 19.10 -0.61 6.65
C HIS A 119 18.22 -1.75 6.13
N LEU A 120 17.56 -1.54 4.98
CA LEU A 120 16.64 -2.50 4.39
C LEU A 120 17.33 -3.72 3.78
N PHE A 121 18.37 -3.46 2.99
CA PHE A 121 18.96 -4.45 2.12
C PHE A 121 20.39 -4.78 2.56
N LYS A 122 20.58 -6.02 3.01
CA LYS A 122 21.92 -6.59 3.21
C LYS A 122 22.62 -6.85 1.88
N GLU A 123 21.87 -7.33 0.88
CA GLU A 123 22.40 -7.62 -0.44
C GLU A 123 22.58 -6.36 -1.28
N SER A 124 23.73 -6.26 -1.95
CA SER A 124 24.06 -5.10 -2.74
C SER A 124 23.23 -4.97 -4.03
N SER A 125 22.74 -6.08 -4.59
CA SER A 125 21.99 -6.12 -5.85
C SER A 125 20.60 -5.49 -5.71
N ALA A 126 19.76 -6.00 -4.81
CA ALA A 126 18.43 -5.45 -4.54
C ALA A 126 18.50 -3.98 -4.11
N ARG A 127 19.49 -3.64 -3.28
CA ARG A 127 19.76 -2.24 -2.88
C ARG A 127 20.04 -1.34 -4.09
N LYS A 128 20.98 -1.74 -4.95
CA LYS A 128 21.33 -0.98 -6.17
C LYS A 128 20.15 -0.87 -7.11
N HIS A 129 19.37 -1.95 -7.22
CA HIS A 129 18.19 -2.00 -8.07
C HIS A 129 17.13 -0.99 -7.62
N VAL A 130 16.77 -0.95 -6.34
CA VAL A 130 15.85 0.05 -5.80
C VAL A 130 16.46 1.46 -5.88
N GLN A 131 17.74 1.63 -5.53
CA GLN A 131 18.42 2.92 -5.55
C GLN A 131 18.42 3.57 -6.95
N ALA A 132 18.70 2.78 -7.99
CA ALA A 132 18.68 3.26 -9.38
C ALA A 132 17.28 3.75 -9.79
N SER A 133 16.23 3.10 -9.27
CA SER A 133 14.85 3.45 -9.59
C SER A 133 14.41 4.81 -9.03
N LEU A 134 15.00 5.28 -7.93
CA LEU A 134 14.52 6.48 -7.22
C LEU A 134 14.59 7.77 -8.04
N GLN A 135 15.42 7.81 -9.08
CA GLN A 135 15.55 8.95 -10.00
C GLN A 135 14.68 8.81 -11.26
N MET A 136 14.02 7.67 -11.45
CA MET A 136 13.19 7.40 -12.62
C MET A 136 11.80 8.02 -12.49
N PHE A 137 11.15 8.35 -13.60
CA PHE A 137 9.72 8.66 -13.59
C PHE A 137 8.90 7.38 -13.31
N PRO A 138 7.69 7.48 -12.74
CA PRO A 138 6.91 6.29 -12.38
C PRO A 138 6.71 5.26 -13.51
N PRO A 139 6.47 5.67 -14.79
CA PRO A 139 6.38 4.71 -15.90
C PRO A 139 7.68 3.94 -16.18
N ASP A 140 8.83 4.60 -16.04
CA ASP A 140 10.13 3.94 -16.22
C ASP A 140 10.46 3.07 -15.01
N MET A 141 10.12 3.55 -13.81
CA MET A 141 10.28 2.83 -12.56
C MET A 141 9.50 1.52 -12.57
N ILE A 142 8.23 1.52 -12.99
CA ILE A 142 7.44 0.28 -13.00
C ILE A 142 7.97 -0.74 -14.02
N MET A 143 8.51 -0.30 -15.17
CA MET A 143 9.19 -1.18 -16.12
C MET A 143 10.48 -1.77 -15.54
N HIS A 144 11.22 -0.98 -14.74
CA HIS A 144 12.42 -1.44 -14.04
C HIS A 144 12.13 -2.55 -13.02
N PHE A 145 10.89 -2.65 -12.53
CA PHE A 145 10.41 -3.72 -11.65
C PHE A 145 9.49 -4.70 -12.38
N ASP A 146 9.77 -5.04 -13.65
CA ASP A 146 9.02 -6.03 -14.44
C ASP A 146 7.48 -5.86 -14.37
N GLU A 147 7.05 -4.61 -14.48
CA GLU A 147 5.66 -4.18 -14.39
C GLU A 147 4.94 -4.53 -13.07
N ALA A 148 5.71 -4.84 -12.01
CA ALA A 148 5.22 -5.35 -10.73
C ALA A 148 4.24 -6.53 -10.88
N MET A 149 4.49 -7.41 -11.85
CA MET A 149 3.60 -8.53 -12.17
C MET A 149 3.78 -9.75 -11.26
N ASN A 150 4.85 -9.79 -10.48
CA ASN A 150 5.07 -10.77 -9.42
C ASN A 150 5.20 -10.08 -8.05
N GLU A 151 5.05 -10.86 -6.98
CA GLU A 151 5.01 -10.34 -5.61
C GLU A 151 6.30 -9.63 -5.21
N HIS A 152 7.46 -10.20 -5.55
CA HIS A 152 8.75 -9.65 -5.18
C HIS A 152 8.92 -8.23 -5.73
N ASP A 153 8.66 -8.06 -7.02
CA ASP A 153 8.83 -6.76 -7.68
C ASP A 153 7.76 -5.76 -7.29
N ALA A 154 6.52 -6.22 -7.02
CA ALA A 154 5.47 -5.37 -6.45
C ALA A 154 5.87 -4.81 -5.07
N VAL A 155 6.46 -5.64 -4.21
CA VAL A 155 6.94 -5.20 -2.89
C VAL A 155 8.04 -4.15 -3.04
N LEU A 156 9.04 -4.40 -3.89
CA LEU A 156 10.15 -3.45 -4.10
C LEU A 156 9.69 -2.15 -4.76
N PHE A 157 8.80 -2.22 -5.75
CA PHE A 157 8.22 -1.05 -6.40
C PHE A 157 7.43 -0.19 -5.41
N ALA A 158 6.58 -0.80 -4.58
CA ALA A 158 5.80 -0.08 -3.58
C ALA A 158 6.70 0.62 -2.54
N MET A 159 7.78 -0.05 -2.10
CA MET A 159 8.79 0.56 -1.22
C MET A 159 9.49 1.73 -1.90
N ALA A 160 9.89 1.59 -3.17
CA ALA A 160 10.54 2.65 -3.94
C ALA A 160 9.65 3.89 -4.07
N MET A 161 8.36 3.72 -4.35
CA MET A 161 7.38 4.81 -4.43
C MET A 161 7.27 5.57 -3.11
N VAL A 162 7.21 4.87 -1.98
CA VAL A 162 7.16 5.49 -0.65
C VAL A 162 8.47 6.25 -0.34
N ILE A 163 9.62 5.62 -0.58
CA ILE A 163 10.94 6.23 -0.32
C ILE A 163 11.11 7.51 -1.14
N ARG A 164 10.61 7.53 -2.37
CA ARG A 164 10.71 8.68 -3.27
C ARG A 164 9.82 9.86 -2.84
N ASN A 165 8.62 9.57 -2.32
CA ASN A 165 7.66 10.62 -1.95
C ASN A 165 6.88 10.26 -0.67
N PRO A 166 7.54 10.35 0.50
CA PRO A 166 7.00 9.83 1.75
C PRO A 166 5.97 10.72 2.44
N SER A 167 5.81 11.97 1.99
CA SER A 167 5.01 12.99 2.68
C SER A 167 3.61 13.21 2.09
N ASP A 168 3.36 12.75 0.86
CA ASP A 168 2.08 12.95 0.18
C ASP A 168 1.36 11.62 0.01
N PHE A 169 0.32 11.40 0.83
CA PHE A 169 -0.48 10.18 0.80
C PHE A 169 -1.18 9.99 -0.55
N GLU A 170 -1.97 10.98 -0.97
CA GLU A 170 -2.87 10.83 -2.11
C GLU A 170 -2.11 10.73 -3.42
N THR A 171 -1.16 11.65 -3.65
CA THR A 171 -0.37 11.66 -4.88
C THR A 171 0.43 10.37 -5.03
N THR A 172 1.07 9.90 -3.95
CA THR A 172 1.92 8.71 -4.02
C THR A 172 1.08 7.44 -4.19
N VAL A 173 0.00 7.24 -3.42
CA VAL A 173 -0.88 6.07 -3.58
C VAL A 173 -1.49 6.05 -4.97
N LEU A 174 -2.05 7.17 -5.45
CA LEU A 174 -2.64 7.23 -6.80
C LEU A 174 -1.59 7.02 -7.89
N SER A 175 -0.38 7.56 -7.73
CA SER A 175 0.71 7.32 -8.68
C SER A 175 1.08 5.85 -8.73
N THR A 176 1.23 5.20 -7.58
CA THR A 176 1.59 3.77 -7.47
C THR A 176 0.57 2.88 -8.17
N ILE A 177 -0.72 3.00 -7.82
CA ILE A 177 -1.76 2.09 -8.35
C ILE A 177 -2.01 2.31 -9.84
N ASN A 178 -1.79 3.53 -10.34
CA ASN A 178 -1.96 3.83 -11.76
C ASN A 178 -0.85 3.26 -12.64
N MET A 179 0.27 2.81 -12.05
CA MET A 179 1.32 2.10 -12.79
C MET A 179 0.94 0.65 -13.11
N GLY A 180 -0.03 0.06 -12.41
CA GLY A 180 -0.49 -1.29 -12.71
C GLY A 180 0.30 -2.39 -11.99
N GLY A 181 0.21 -3.61 -12.53
CA GLY A 181 0.76 -4.81 -11.89
C GLY A 181 -0.15 -5.36 -10.79
N LEU A 182 0.43 -5.88 -9.72
CA LEU A 182 -0.29 -6.35 -8.53
C LEU A 182 -0.74 -5.17 -7.65
N THR A 183 -1.59 -4.30 -8.18
CA THR A 183 -1.93 -3.01 -7.56
C THR A 183 -2.55 -3.12 -6.18
N THR A 184 -3.30 -4.18 -5.86
CA THR A 184 -3.86 -4.35 -4.50
C THR A 184 -2.75 -4.50 -3.47
N ILE A 185 -1.65 -5.17 -3.82
CA ILE A 185 -0.46 -5.29 -2.98
C ILE A 185 0.28 -3.95 -2.90
N THR A 186 0.56 -3.34 -4.06
CA THR A 186 1.35 -2.09 -4.08
C THR A 186 0.61 -0.95 -3.40
N GLY A 187 -0.69 -0.81 -3.64
CA GLY A 187 -1.58 0.13 -2.96
C GLY A 187 -1.64 -0.12 -1.46
N ALA A 188 -1.86 -1.37 -1.03
CA ALA A 188 -1.87 -1.76 0.38
C ALA A 188 -0.58 -1.37 1.12
N ILE A 189 0.57 -1.64 0.51
CA ILE A 189 1.89 -1.33 1.08
C ILE A 189 2.12 0.19 1.11
N THR A 190 1.92 0.88 -0.02
CA THR A 190 2.14 2.32 -0.10
C THR A 190 1.19 3.09 0.85
N GLY A 191 -0.09 2.73 0.89
CA GLY A 191 -1.07 3.36 1.76
C GLY A 191 -0.76 3.12 3.24
N GLY A 192 -0.44 1.88 3.64
CA GLY A 192 -0.07 1.57 5.02
C GLY A 192 1.18 2.34 5.47
N ALA A 193 2.19 2.42 4.61
CA ALA A 193 3.42 3.14 4.89
C ALA A 193 3.20 4.64 5.05
N LEU A 194 2.48 5.27 4.12
CA LEU A 194 2.25 6.71 4.15
C LEU A 194 1.34 7.13 5.30
N ALA A 195 0.33 6.33 5.65
CA ALA A 195 -0.49 6.61 6.83
C ALA A 195 0.29 6.40 8.13
N LEU A 196 1.21 5.43 8.19
CA LEU A 196 2.09 5.25 9.34
C LEU A 196 3.04 6.44 9.55
N ILE A 197 3.56 7.01 8.45
CA ILE A 197 4.48 8.16 8.48
C ILE A 197 3.72 9.46 8.81
N ASN A 198 2.62 9.71 8.10
CA ASN A 198 1.95 11.01 8.10
C ASN A 198 0.70 11.06 9.00
N GLY A 199 0.24 9.94 9.53
CA GLY A 199 -1.01 9.86 10.28
C GLY A 199 -2.26 9.83 9.39
N MET A 200 -3.33 9.25 9.93
CA MET A 200 -4.62 9.11 9.24
C MET A 200 -5.25 10.47 8.88
N GLU A 201 -4.93 11.53 9.63
CA GLU A 201 -5.40 12.89 9.38
C GLU A 201 -4.94 13.49 8.04
N ASN A 202 -3.84 12.97 7.48
CA ASN A 202 -3.33 13.38 6.17
C ASN A 202 -3.95 12.59 5.01
N ILE A 203 -4.80 11.61 5.30
CA ILE A 203 -5.55 10.90 4.28
C ILE A 203 -6.77 11.75 3.88
N PRO A 204 -7.04 11.95 2.57
CA PRO A 204 -8.24 12.66 2.13
C PRO A 204 -9.50 12.06 2.75
N ARG A 205 -10.25 12.89 3.49
CA ARG A 205 -11.40 12.42 4.30
C ARG A 205 -12.41 11.61 3.50
N HIS A 206 -12.64 11.97 2.25
CA HIS A 206 -13.57 11.28 1.37
C HIS A 206 -13.18 9.81 1.11
N LEU A 207 -11.88 9.49 1.10
CA LEU A 207 -11.39 8.11 0.96
C LEU A 207 -11.66 7.28 2.22
N ILE A 208 -11.62 7.89 3.40
CA ILE A 208 -12.01 7.20 4.64
C ILE A 208 -13.52 6.98 4.63
N THR A 209 -14.31 8.04 4.42
CA THR A 209 -15.78 7.97 4.54
C THR A 209 -16.46 7.15 3.46
N SER A 210 -15.81 6.93 2.32
CA SER A 210 -16.36 6.13 1.21
C SER A 210 -15.77 4.72 1.12
N LEU A 211 -14.93 4.32 2.08
CA LEU A 211 -14.48 2.94 2.21
C LEU A 211 -15.68 2.04 2.55
N GLU A 212 -15.74 0.84 1.97
CA GLU A 212 -16.80 -0.10 2.29
C GLU A 212 -16.73 -0.52 3.77
N TYR A 213 -17.86 -0.51 4.46
CA TYR A 213 -17.95 -0.81 5.92
C TYR A 213 -17.10 0.10 6.81
N THR A 214 -16.93 1.38 6.42
CA THR A 214 -16.05 2.29 7.16
C THR A 214 -16.43 2.41 8.64
N ASP A 215 -17.73 2.46 8.96
CA ASP A 215 -18.20 2.62 10.34
C ASP A 215 -17.83 1.40 11.20
N GLU A 216 -18.02 0.18 10.68
CA GLU A 216 -17.64 -1.05 11.36
C GLU A 216 -16.11 -1.20 11.47
N ILE A 217 -15.37 -0.85 10.42
CA ILE A 217 -13.90 -0.87 10.42
C ILE A 217 -13.37 0.09 11.48
N ILE A 218 -13.83 1.34 11.50
CA ILE A 218 -13.43 2.35 12.49
C ILE A 218 -13.86 1.93 13.89
N GLY A 219 -15.04 1.31 14.04
CA GLY A 219 -15.50 0.72 15.29
C GLY A 219 -14.52 -0.33 15.83
N ILE A 220 -14.14 -1.31 15.01
CA ILE A 220 -13.16 -2.35 15.38
C ILE A 220 -11.81 -1.74 15.74
N LEU A 221 -11.30 -0.83 14.91
CA LEU A 221 -10.00 -0.18 15.11
C LEU A 221 -9.93 0.66 16.39
N ASN A 222 -11.06 1.22 16.84
CA ASN A 222 -11.14 1.98 18.10
C ASN A 222 -11.37 1.10 19.32
N ALA A 223 -11.95 -0.08 19.17
CA ALA A 223 -12.18 -1.03 20.26
C ALA A 223 -10.90 -1.79 20.66
N SER A 224 -9.94 -1.96 19.75
CA SER A 224 -8.65 -2.64 20.01
C SER A 224 -7.60 -1.77 20.73
N ARG A 225 -8.02 -0.87 21.63
CA ARG A 225 -7.12 0.03 22.41
C ARG A 225 -6.63 -0.60 23.69
#